data_AF-A0A497AB55-F1
#
_entry.id   AF-A0A497AB55-F1
#
_cell.length_a   1.000
_cell.length_b   1.000
_cell.length_c   1.000
_cell.angle_alpha   90.00
_cell.angle_beta   90.00
_cell.angle_gamma   90.00
#
_symmetry.space_group_name_H-M   'P 1'
#
loop_
_entity.id
_entity.type
_entity.pdbx_description
1 polymer ?
#
loop_
_entity_poly.entity_id
_entity_poly.type
_entity_poly.pdbx_seq_one_letter_code
_entity_poly.pdbx_strand_id
1 'polypeptide(L)'
;MVTSSLLAKAIKLPRNVIRRHKALTRFFTQALGIDQETAEEDACRIEHVISSLSMERLAKFVEFIEACPLGRANFPARYKYYLEHGQPPQDCSKRGAKESK
;
A
#
# COMPACT_ATOMS: atom_id res chain seq x y z
N MET A 1 25.59 -13.88 27.68
CA MET A 1 24.41 -14.50 27.03
C MET A 1 23.22 -13.67 27.49
N VAL A 2 22.53 -12.85 26.71
CA VAL A 2 21.99 -13.02 25.35
C VAL A 2 22.38 -11.83 24.46
N THR A 3 22.26 -12.05 23.16
CA THR A 3 23.03 -11.54 22.02
C THR A 3 22.68 -10.13 21.53
N SER A 4 23.74 -9.35 21.29
CA SER A 4 23.78 -8.12 20.51
C SER A 4 23.49 -8.39 19.03
N SER A 5 22.22 -8.55 18.63
CA SER A 5 21.85 -8.84 17.23
C SER A 5 20.77 -7.95 16.63
N LEU A 6 20.13 -7.06 17.41
CA LEU A 6 19.09 -6.17 16.87
C LEU A 6 19.60 -4.76 16.50
N LEU A 7 20.78 -4.33 16.96
CA LEU A 7 21.29 -2.98 16.68
C LEU A 7 22.28 -2.90 15.48
N ALA A 8 22.72 -4.03 14.93
CA ALA A 8 23.75 -4.07 13.89
C ALA A 8 23.23 -4.07 12.44
N LYS A 9 21.92 -4.26 12.22
CA LYS A 9 21.36 -4.39 10.86
C LYS A 9 20.95 -3.06 10.21
N ALA A 10 21.05 -1.95 10.93
CA ALA A 10 20.65 -0.62 10.44
C ALA A 10 21.74 0.13 9.65
N ILE A 11 22.98 -0.38 9.57
CA ILE A 11 24.12 0.52 9.29
C ILE A 11 24.36 0.79 7.79
N LYS A 12 23.92 -0.04 6.84
CA LYS A 12 24.05 0.26 5.39
C LYS A 12 22.98 -0.42 4.52
N LEU A 13 21.69 -0.24 4.84
CA LEU A 13 20.68 -0.61 3.86
C LEU A 13 20.80 0.32 2.64
N PRO A 14 20.84 -0.21 1.41
CA PRO A 14 20.80 0.62 0.22
C PRO A 14 19.62 1.59 0.34
N ARG A 15 19.81 2.87 -0.01
CA ARG A 15 18.71 3.85 -0.07
C ARG A 15 17.47 3.31 -0.79
N ASN A 16 17.68 2.38 -1.72
CA ASN A 16 16.63 1.65 -2.41
C ASN A 16 15.77 0.80 -1.47
N VAL A 17 16.32 0.07 -0.49
CA VAL A 17 15.53 -0.77 0.43
C VAL A 17 14.66 0.07 1.36
N ILE A 18 15.21 1.14 1.96
CA ILE A 18 14.40 2.08 2.78
C ILE A 18 13.23 2.68 1.97
N ARG A 19 13.42 2.92 0.67
CA ARG A 19 12.34 3.38 -0.24
C ARG A 19 11.33 2.28 -0.55
N ARG A 20 11.75 1.02 -0.69
CA ARG A 20 10.87 -0.14 -0.91
C ARG A 20 10.00 -0.40 0.31
N HIS A 21 10.61 -0.52 1.48
CA HIS A 21 9.93 -0.71 2.77
C HIS A 21 8.79 0.29 2.91
N LYS A 22 9.11 1.59 2.84
CA LYS A 22 8.13 2.67 3.04
C LYS A 22 6.99 2.64 2.02
N ALA A 23 7.27 2.32 0.76
CA ALA A 23 6.23 2.24 -0.26
C ALA A 23 5.30 1.04 -0.01
N LEU A 24 5.82 -0.10 0.41
CA LEU A 24 5.01 -1.26 0.82
C LEU A 24 4.18 -0.97 2.07
N THR A 25 4.79 -0.41 3.13
CA THR A 25 4.09 -0.03 4.36
C THR A 25 2.96 0.94 4.06
N ARG A 26 3.20 1.97 3.23
CA ARG A 26 2.18 2.93 2.80
C ARG A 26 1.08 2.26 1.98
N PHE A 27 1.44 1.36 1.07
CA PHE A 27 0.44 0.62 0.31
C PHE A 27 -0.47 -0.21 1.23
N PHE A 28 0.09 -0.97 2.17
CA PHE A 28 -0.69 -1.81 3.08
C PHE A 28 -1.58 -0.98 3.99
N THR A 29 -1.06 0.10 4.57
CA THR A 29 -1.82 0.95 5.48
C THR A 29 -2.86 1.80 4.77
N GLN A 30 -2.47 2.49 3.69
CA GLN A 30 -3.35 3.46 3.04
C GLN A 30 -4.26 2.84 1.99
N ALA A 31 -3.80 1.85 1.23
CA ALA A 31 -4.62 1.24 0.17
C ALA A 31 -5.41 0.03 0.68
N LEU A 32 -4.81 -0.81 1.53
CA LEU A 32 -5.45 -2.04 2.02
C LEU A 32 -6.05 -1.91 3.43
N GLY A 33 -5.79 -0.83 4.16
CA GLY A 33 -6.32 -0.62 5.51
C GLY A 33 -5.75 -1.58 6.56
N ILE A 34 -4.55 -2.11 6.32
CA ILE A 34 -3.82 -2.96 7.28
C ILE A 34 -3.24 -2.07 8.39
N ASP A 35 -3.20 -2.56 9.62
CA ASP A 35 -2.61 -1.83 10.73
C ASP A 35 -1.08 -1.63 10.54
N GLN A 36 -0.53 -0.64 11.24
CA GLN A 36 0.87 -0.23 11.05
C GLN A 36 1.88 -1.34 11.38
N GLU A 37 1.62 -2.13 12.42
CA GLU A 37 2.56 -3.16 12.89
C GLU A 37 2.63 -4.30 11.86
N THR A 38 1.48 -4.83 11.45
CA THR A 38 1.40 -5.86 10.41
C THR A 38 1.99 -5.35 9.09
N ALA A 39 1.70 -4.10 8.71
CA ALA A 39 2.20 -3.51 7.48
C ALA A 39 3.74 -3.37 7.45
N GLU A 40 4.38 -3.03 8.57
CA GLU A 40 5.84 -2.98 8.69
C GLU A 40 6.47 -4.37 8.60
N GLU A 41 5.87 -5.35 9.29
CA GLU A 41 6.36 -6.71 9.30
C GLU A 41 6.30 -7.34 7.89
N ASP A 42 5.17 -7.17 7.20
CA ASP A 42 4.99 -7.68 5.84
C ASP A 42 5.84 -6.93 4.82
N ALA A 43 6.01 -5.61 4.96
CA ALA A 43 6.92 -4.85 4.11
C ALA A 43 8.36 -5.36 4.22
N CYS A 44 8.83 -5.68 5.44
CA CYS A 44 10.16 -6.24 5.69
C CYS A 44 10.36 -7.60 4.98
N ARG A 45 9.35 -8.46 4.98
CA ARG A 45 9.40 -9.76 4.30
C ARG A 45 9.37 -9.59 2.77
N ILE A 46 8.45 -8.79 2.27
CA ILE A 46 8.15 -8.68 0.83
C ILE A 46 9.24 -7.90 0.09
N GLU A 47 9.83 -6.87 0.71
CA GLU A 47 10.81 -6.03 0.03
C GLU A 47 12.07 -6.78 -0.43
N HIS A 48 12.35 -7.94 0.18
CA HIS A 48 13.50 -8.79 -0.14
C HIS A 48 13.24 -9.75 -1.32
N VAL A 49 11.98 -10.02 -1.65
CA VAL A 49 11.59 -11.01 -2.68
C VAL A 49 10.88 -10.38 -3.88
N ILE A 50 10.30 -9.19 -3.73
CA ILE A 50 9.58 -8.49 -4.81
C ILE A 50 10.54 -8.01 -5.91
N SER A 51 10.18 -8.26 -7.17
CA SER A 51 10.96 -7.80 -8.32
C SER A 51 11.02 -6.28 -8.42
N SER A 52 12.10 -5.75 -8.99
CA SER A 52 12.29 -4.29 -9.14
C SER A 52 11.18 -3.60 -9.92
N LEU A 53 10.72 -4.22 -11.01
CA LEU A 53 9.63 -3.67 -11.81
C LEU A 53 8.32 -3.57 -11.02
N SER A 54 7.96 -4.61 -10.26
CA SER A 54 6.73 -4.62 -9.48
C SER A 54 6.76 -3.58 -8.37
N MET A 55 7.91 -3.46 -7.71
CA MET A 55 8.11 -2.48 -6.64
C MET A 55 8.08 -1.03 -7.16
N GLU A 56 8.66 -0.77 -8.33
CA GLU A 56 8.55 0.53 -8.99
C GLU A 56 7.10 0.89 -9.30
N ARG A 57 6.35 -0.05 -9.88
CA ARG A 57 4.92 0.14 -10.18
C ARG A 57 4.08 0.33 -8.93
N LEU A 58 4.37 -0.41 -7.85
CA LEU A 58 3.69 -0.25 -6.57
C LEU A 58 3.95 1.14 -5.98
N ALA A 59 5.20 1.61 -5.99
CA ALA A 59 5.51 2.96 -5.53
C ALA A 59 4.77 4.02 -6.35
N LYS A 60 4.72 3.88 -7.68
CA LYS A 60 3.96 4.77 -8.57
C LYS A 60 2.46 4.72 -8.31
N PHE A 61 1.92 3.56 -7.97
CA PHE A 61 0.52 3.41 -7.59
C PHE A 61 0.21 4.14 -6.28
N VAL A 62 1.08 4.02 -5.27
CA VAL A 62 0.97 4.78 -4.02
C VAL A 62 1.02 6.29 -4.28
N GLU A 63 1.97 6.76 -5.10
CA GLU A 63 2.02 8.17 -5.52
C GLU A 63 0.73 8.60 -6.23
N PHE A 64 0.17 7.76 -7.11
CA PHE A 64 -1.07 8.06 -7.83
C PHE A 64 -2.28 8.18 -6.89
N ILE A 65 -2.45 7.28 -5.92
CA ILE A 65 -3.57 7.36 -4.97
C ILE A 65 -3.43 8.54 -4.00
N GLU A 66 -2.20 8.94 -3.64
CA GLU A 66 -1.95 10.11 -2.79
C GLU A 66 -2.15 11.43 -3.56
N ALA A 67 -1.74 11.49 -4.83
CA ALA A 67 -1.78 12.69 -5.65
C ALA A 67 -3.15 12.96 -6.30
N CYS A 68 -4.05 11.99 -6.37
CA CYS A 68 -5.35 12.13 -7.03
C CYS A 68 -6.47 12.41 -6.02
N PRO A 69 -6.82 13.69 -5.73
CA PRO A 69 -7.92 14.02 -4.83
C PRO A 69 -9.31 13.66 -5.40
N LEU A 70 -9.42 13.36 -6.71
CA LEU A 70 -10.69 13.30 -7.44
C LEU A 70 -10.92 12.01 -8.27
N GLY A 71 -10.16 10.94 -8.05
CA GLY A 71 -10.44 9.63 -8.67
C GLY A 71 -11.71 8.98 -8.12
N ARG A 72 -12.91 9.51 -8.46
CA ARG A 72 -14.25 9.04 -8.03
C ARG A 72 -14.44 8.77 -6.52
N ALA A 73 -13.84 9.64 -5.69
CA ALA A 73 -13.94 9.78 -4.24
C ALA A 73 -13.26 8.67 -3.39
N ASN A 74 -11.95 8.84 -3.16
CA ASN A 74 -11.12 8.16 -2.15
C ASN A 74 -11.22 6.62 -2.14
N PHE A 75 -10.55 5.95 -3.10
CA PHE A 75 -10.45 4.49 -3.15
C PHE A 75 -10.11 3.85 -1.79
N PRO A 76 -9.13 4.35 -1.01
CA PRO A 76 -8.92 3.93 0.38
C PRO A 76 -10.19 3.94 1.25
N ALA A 77 -10.94 5.05 1.28
CA ALA A 77 -12.14 5.14 2.09
C ALA A 77 -13.26 4.23 1.58
N ARG A 78 -13.39 4.05 0.26
CA ARG A 78 -14.36 3.12 -0.33
C ARG A 78 -14.02 1.67 -0.02
N TYR A 79 -12.73 1.33 -0.04
CA TYR A 79 -12.28 0.00 0.34
C TYR A 79 -12.51 -0.25 1.83
N LYS A 80 -12.22 0.74 2.68
CA LYS A 80 -12.58 0.68 4.11
C LYS A 80 -14.08 0.45 4.32
N TYR A 81 -14.94 1.18 3.61
CA TYR A 81 -16.40 0.94 3.65
C TYR A 81 -16.74 -0.51 3.29
N TYR A 82 -16.13 -1.05 2.23
CA TYR A 82 -16.35 -2.43 1.82
C TYR A 82 -15.94 -3.44 2.89
N LEU A 83 -14.79 -3.24 3.56
CA LEU A 83 -14.35 -4.10 4.66
C LEU A 83 -15.35 -4.11 5.83
N GLU A 84 -15.98 -2.97 6.12
CA GLU A 84 -16.94 -2.83 7.21
C GLU A 84 -18.34 -3.39 6.87
N HIS A 85 -18.77 -3.28 5.60
CA HIS A 85 -20.16 -3.57 5.20
C HIS A 85 -20.31 -4.82 4.34
N GLY A 86 -19.22 -5.37 3.79
CA GLY A 86 -19.24 -6.51 2.86
C GLY A 86 -19.87 -6.21 1.49
N GLN A 87 -20.21 -4.95 1.21
CA GLN A 87 -20.83 -4.50 -0.04
C GLN A 87 -20.19 -3.19 -0.53
N PRO A 88 -20.08 -2.99 -1.86
CA PRO A 88 -19.54 -1.74 -2.39
C PRO A 88 -20.51 -0.58 -2.11
N PRO A 89 -20.01 0.67 -1.96
CA PRO A 89 -20.87 1.84 -1.84
C PRO A 89 -21.85 1.95 -3.01
N GLN A 90 -23.07 2.43 -2.77
CA GLN A 90 -24.16 2.41 -3.77
C GLN A 90 -23.83 3.15 -5.08
N ASP A 91 -22.94 4.13 -5.05
CA ASP A 91 -22.48 4.86 -6.25
C ASP A 91 -21.44 4.09 -7.09
N CYS A 92 -20.96 2.92 -6.64
CA CYS A 92 -20.24 1.97 -7.49
C CYS A 92 -21.15 1.42 -8.60
N SER A 93 -22.40 1.07 -8.27
CA SER A 93 -23.30 0.35 -9.19
C SER A 93 -23.93 1.24 -10.27
N LYS A 94 -23.88 2.57 -10.13
CA LYS A 94 -24.52 3.51 -11.06
C LYS A 94 -23.75 3.77 -12.36
N ARG A 95 -22.64 3.06 -12.61
CA ARG A 95 -21.71 3.36 -13.71
C ARG A 95 -21.60 2.29 -14.80
N GLY A 96 -22.61 1.43 -14.93
CA GLY A 96 -22.77 0.55 -16.11
C GLY A 96 -23.59 1.15 -17.26
N ALA A 97 -24.17 2.34 -17.12
CA ALA A 97 -25.07 2.92 -18.12
C ALA A 97 -24.68 4.36 -18.49
N LYS A 98 -23.57 4.49 -19.24
CA LYS A 98 -23.30 5.56 -20.24
C LYS A 98 -21.85 5.42 -20.71
N GLU A 99 -21.53 4.31 -21.35
CA GLU A 99 -20.70 4.39 -22.55
C GLU A 99 -21.68 4.70 -23.68
N SER A 100 -21.77 5.97 -24.06
CA SER A 100 -22.48 6.36 -25.27
C SER A 100 -21.76 7.53 -25.90
N LYS A 101 -21.06 7.17 -26.98
CA LYS A 101 -20.61 7.95 -28.13
C LYS A 101 -19.16 8.44 -28.12
#